data_AF-A0A132T629-F1
#
_entry.id   AF-A0A132T629-F1
#
_cell.length_a   1.000
_cell.length_b   1.000
_cell.length_c   1.000
_cell.angle_alpha   90.00
_cell.angle_beta   90.00
_cell.angle_gamma   90.00
#
_symmetry.space_group_name_H-M   'P 1'
#
loop_
_entity.id
_entity.type
_entity.pdbx_description
1 polymer ?
#
loop_
_entity_poly.entity_id
_entity_poly.type
_entity_poly.pdbx_seq_one_letter_code
_entity_poly.pdbx_strand_id
1 'polypeptide(L)' 'MSFEAKYQGRCAECDDRIEPGEQATYADDDLVHVACETEPAREDDPDEVCTACRLVHSGECF' A
#
# COMPACT_ATOMS: atom_id res chain seq x y z
N MET A 1 7.72 15.31 4.23
CA MET A 1 7.64 15.88 5.60
C MET A 1 6.49 15.16 6.27
N SER A 2 6.73 14.39 7.32
CA SER A 2 5.69 13.62 7.99
C SER A 2 5.04 14.38 9.14
N PHE A 3 3.83 13.96 9.52
CA PHE A 3 3.09 14.49 10.65
C PHE A 3 2.27 13.39 11.34
N GLU A 4 1.98 13.59 12.62
CA GLU A 4 1.04 12.75 13.35
C GLU A 4 -0.39 13.12 12.96
N ALA A 5 -1.15 12.13 12.50
CA ALA A 5 -2.55 12.30 12.17
C ALA A 5 -3.34 12.68 13.43
N LYS A 6 -4.03 13.83 13.39
CA LYS A 6 -4.95 14.23 14.47
C LYS A 6 -6.39 13.76 14.24
N TYR A 7 -6.69 13.39 13.01
CA TYR A 7 -8.00 12.97 12.55
C TYR A 7 -7.83 11.71 11.73
N GLN A 8 -8.91 10.92 11.65
CA GLN A 8 -8.96 9.76 10.77
C GLN A 8 -8.78 10.20 9.31
N GLY A 9 -7.93 9.48 8.58
CA GLY A 9 -7.69 9.64 7.16
C GLY A 9 -7.71 8.30 6.44
N ARG A 10 -7.52 8.32 5.12
CA ARG A 10 -7.36 7.10 4.32
C ARG A 10 -6.03 7.18 3.60
N CYS A 11 -5.26 6.11 3.67
CA CYS A 11 -4.02 5.96 2.93
C CYS A 11 -4.35 5.69 1.46
N ALA A 12 -3.79 6.46 0.54
CA ALA A 12 -3.98 6.25 -0.89
C ALA A 12 -3.23 5.00 -1.42
N GLU A 13 -2.23 4.49 -0.69
CA GLU A 13 -1.39 3.37 -1.15
C GLU A 13 -1.85 1.99 -0.68
N CYS A 14 -2.19 1.84 0.60
CA CYS A 14 -2.67 0.55 1.13
C CYS A 14 -4.19 0.46 1.26
N ASP A 15 -4.91 1.50 0.84
CA ASP A 15 -6.38 1.66 0.96
C ASP A 15 -6.92 1.67 2.42
N ASP A 16 -6.05 1.40 3.39
CA ASP A 16 -6.32 1.31 4.81
C ASP A 16 -6.55 2.66 5.48
N ARG A 17 -7.15 2.64 6.67
CA ARG A 17 -7.42 3.85 7.45
C ARG A 17 -6.18 4.29 8.20
N ILE A 18 -5.89 5.59 8.16
CA ILE A 18 -4.93 6.26 9.05
C ILE A 18 -5.70 6.71 10.29
N GLU A 19 -5.36 6.18 11.45
CA GLU A 19 -5.94 6.53 12.74
C GLU A 19 -5.22 7.74 13.39
N PRO A 20 -5.92 8.48 14.27
CA PRO A 20 -5.27 9.51 15.07
C PRO A 20 -4.11 8.95 15.91
N GLY A 21 -2.94 9.58 15.85
CA GLY A 21 -1.71 9.12 16.50
C GLY A 21 -0.76 8.35 15.58
N GLU A 22 -1.20 7.98 14.38
CA GLU A 22 -0.34 7.36 13.38
C GLU A 22 0.42 8.40 12.56
N GLN A 23 1.59 8.02 12.03
CA GLN A 23 2.39 8.92 11.19
C GLN A 23 1.96 8.82 9.72
N ALA A 24 1.60 9.97 9.17
CA ALA A 24 1.24 10.14 7.77
C ALA A 24 2.10 11.22 7.10
N THR A 25 2.04 11.24 5.78
CA THR A 25 2.70 12.20 4.90
C THR A 25 1.73 12.59 3.79
N TYR A 26 2.04 13.68 3.10
CA TYR A 26 1.39 14.01 1.85
C TYR A 26 2.33 13.69 0.68
N ALA A 27 1.89 12.79 -0.20
CA ALA A 27 2.53 12.46 -1.46
C ALA A 27 1.60 12.89 -2.59
N ASP A 28 2.02 13.81 -3.46
CA ASP A 28 1.22 14.28 -4.60
C ASP A 28 -0.23 14.71 -4.25
N ASP A 29 -0.39 15.47 -3.14
CA ASP A 29 -1.67 15.89 -2.55
C ASP A 29 -2.53 14.76 -1.93
N ASP A 30 -2.09 13.51 -2.02
CA ASP A 30 -2.72 12.36 -1.38
C ASP A 30 -2.14 12.07 0.01
N LEU A 31 -3.00 11.60 0.91
CA LEU A 31 -2.63 11.23 2.26
C LEU A 31 -2.12 9.78 2.28
N VAL A 32 -0.92 9.58 2.79
CA VAL A 32 -0.24 8.27 2.76
C VAL A 32 0.42 8.00 4.12
N HIS A 33 0.45 6.75 4.58
CA HIS A 33 1.23 6.38 5.77
C HIS A 33 2.74 6.61 5.51
N VAL A 34 3.50 7.03 6.51
CA VAL A 34 4.97 7.16 6.36
C VAL A 34 5.65 5.82 6.06
N ALA A 35 5.04 4.71 6.49
CA ALA A 35 5.52 3.38 6.13
C ALA A 35 5.28 3.05 4.64
N CYS A 36 4.19 3.55 4.05
CA CYS A 36 3.84 3.35 2.65
C CYS A 36 4.67 4.26 1.73
N GLU A 37 4.97 5.51 2.10
CA GLU A 37 5.79 6.38 1.22
C GLU A 37 7.20 5.81 0.92
N THR A 38 7.73 4.98 1.83
CA THR A 38 9.06 4.37 1.70
C THR A 38 9.01 3.02 1.00
N GLU A 39 7.94 2.26 1.23
CA GLU A 39 7.66 1.01 0.55
C GLU A 39 6.62 1.36 -0.52
N PRO A 40 7.03 1.76 -1.75
CA PRO A 40 6.07 2.07 -2.80
C PRO A 40 5.04 0.97 -2.78
N ALA A 41 3.76 1.36 -2.67
CA ALA A 41 2.65 0.46 -2.45
C ALA A 41 3.01 -0.86 -3.09
N ARG A 42 3.02 -1.95 -2.30
CA ARG A 42 2.91 -3.25 -2.95
C ARG A 42 1.68 -3.07 -3.83
N GLU A 43 1.93 -2.87 -5.12
CA GLU A 43 1.14 -3.43 -6.17
C GLU A 43 1.03 -4.88 -5.67
N ASP A 44 -0.03 -5.16 -4.92
CA ASP A 44 -0.76 -6.37 -5.16
C ASP A 44 -1.03 -6.26 -6.67
N ASP A 45 -0.04 -6.68 -7.46
CA ASP A 45 -0.23 -7.50 -8.61
C ASP A 45 -0.72 -8.83 -8.01
N PRO A 46 -2.02 -9.01 -7.73
CA PRO A 46 -2.51 -10.34 -7.93
C PRO A 46 -2.31 -10.57 -9.44
N ASP A 47 -1.68 -11.67 -9.79
CA ASP A 47 -1.75 -12.22 -11.15
C ASP A 47 -0.67 -11.77 -12.15
N GLU A 48 0.62 -12.04 -11.86
CA GLU A 48 1.37 -12.73 -12.92
C GLU A 48 0.77 -14.13 -13.08
N VAL A 49 -0.32 -14.22 -13.86
CA VAL A 49 -0.92 -15.51 -14.24
C VAL A 49 0.20 -16.34 -14.85
N CYS A 50 0.59 -17.41 -14.17
CA CYS A 50 1.65 -18.26 -14.68
C CYS A 50 1.23 -18.82 -16.05
N THR A 51 2.00 -18.53 -17.11
CA THR A 51 1.68 -19.04 -18.46
C THR A 51 1.73 -20.57 -18.57
N ALA A 52 2.38 -21.24 -17.61
CA ALA A 52 2.49 -22.70 -17.56
C ALA A 52 1.25 -23.38 -16.96
N CYS A 53 0.71 -22.88 -15.83
CA CYS A 53 -0.40 -23.53 -15.11
C CYS A 53 -1.70 -22.69 -15.08
N ARG A 54 -1.66 -21.44 -15.54
CA ARG A 54 -2.75 -20.45 -15.54
C ARG A 54 -3.37 -20.17 -14.16
N LEU A 55 -2.56 -20.28 -13.10
CA LEU A 55 -2.95 -19.94 -11.74
C LEU A 55 -2.12 -18.76 -11.23
N VAL A 56 -2.67 -18.06 -10.24
CA VAL A 56 -2.04 -16.93 -9.56
C VAL A 56 -1.14 -17.47 -8.45
N HIS A 57 0.16 -17.42 -8.66
CA HIS A 57 1.14 -17.82 -7.64
C HIS A 57 2.47 -17.11 -7.87
N SER A 58 3.21 -16.86 -6.78
CA SER A 58 4.55 -16.25 -6.83
C SER A 58 5.64 -17.27 -7.21
N GLY A 59 5.50 -17.90 -8.39
CA GLY A 59 6.54 -18.76 -8.98
C GLY A 59 6.56 -20.25 -8.61
N GLU A 60 5.80 -20.70 -7.60
CA GLU A 60 5.65 -22.13 -7.30
C GLU A 60 4.58 -22.79 -8.18
N CYS A 61 4.98 -23.40 -9.30
CA CYS A 61 4.08 -24.29 -10.04
C CYS A 61 4.00 -25.65 -9.31
N PHE A 62 2.82 -26.04 -8.87
CA PHE A 62 2.54 -27.38 -8.33
C PHE A 62 2.18 -28.37 -9.44
#